data_AF-A0A1Z8VUL0-F1
#
_entry.id   AF-A0A1Z8VUL0-F1
#
_cell.length_a   1.000
_cell.length_b   1.000
_cell.length_c   1.000
_cell.angle_alpha   90.00
_cell.angle_beta   90.00
_cell.angle_gamma   90.00
#
_symmetry.space_group_name_H-M   'P 1'
#
loop_
_entity.id
_entity.type
_entity.pdbx_description
1 polymer ?
#
loop_
_entity_poly.entity_id
_entity_poly.type
_entity_poly.pdbx_seq_one_letter_code
_entity_poly.pdbx_strand_id
1 'polypeptide(L)'
;MGLATDIQINCNESIQVSLEQIEFFQDQIKIIDNEKVPYDESIRRLDANLLEQVNVVNRAFNDVETAYQNRITANCKSDLFWRITSIDTSTSPIEYGLICTKLAGGAYVSDNVAAGLGSTVFFLNPTDQGGSGDSGVYTPIPASFQAEEDTTNVQGTGSGYAAESRFYGYDPRNYYGLKYYDEPYSEDIGNTFVTSFIGTITQGTNTLTIMNPIGAGVSYVLKVGQIIFPEIEGVFAGTTKITAVNTGFVDLRNIESLNIPDPITESESPVNIITVDNSALQSVKAPQLNGTYGSFEILDDPDTVVDTGRYLYQLPKEQDPFVPQTVGIMQTANVGIGVSIALNNSGHPTAAMGWDPNLNGWDVSMDPNKEEIIHPPAVGAGRCLWKPAFDYFPKDGSAAAEGDTATTDADSFTNMYQATSTCSGALNTAVTDAIGIASTKETDLIGDGSIRNLKADGLNALRGERNEKYSLRIFGMRVSVGQQNEDMDRLATLRTYLGDATIRDVMDESIPPTGA
;
A
#
# COMPACT_ATOMS: atom_id res chain seq x y z
N MET A 1 -5.83 -63.13 15.17
CA MET A 1 -5.68 -62.13 14.10
C MET A 1 -4.32 -61.48 14.34
N GLY A 2 -3.53 -61.23 13.30
CA GLY A 2 -2.23 -60.57 13.47
C GLY A 2 -2.44 -59.12 13.90
N LEU A 3 -1.56 -58.58 14.75
CA LEU A 3 -1.66 -57.21 15.24
C LEU A 3 -1.70 -56.21 14.08
N ALA A 4 -0.92 -56.47 13.02
CA ALA A 4 -0.92 -55.64 11.81
C ALA A 4 -2.28 -55.64 11.09
N THR A 5 -3.00 -56.76 11.09
CA THR A 5 -4.33 -56.87 10.47
C THR A 5 -5.38 -56.08 11.27
N ASP A 6 -5.34 -56.17 12.60
CA ASP A 6 -6.26 -55.42 13.47
C ASP A 6 -6.07 -53.91 13.30
N ILE A 7 -4.82 -53.43 13.22
CA ILE A 7 -4.52 -52.02 12.99
C ILE A 7 -4.98 -51.57 11.60
N GLN A 8 -4.83 -52.41 10.56
CA GLN A 8 -5.34 -52.10 9.22
C GLN A 8 -6.86 -51.96 9.18
N ILE A 9 -7.61 -52.81 9.90
CA ILE A 9 -9.08 -52.71 10.00
C ILE A 9 -9.46 -51.37 10.65
N ASN A 10 -8.85 -51.05 11.80
CA ASN A 10 -9.11 -49.79 12.50
C ASN A 10 -8.76 -48.55 11.65
N CYS A 11 -7.69 -48.63 10.85
CA CYS A 11 -7.34 -47.56 9.90
C CYS A 11 -8.44 -47.35 8.86
N ASN A 12 -8.98 -48.43 8.27
CA ASN A 12 -10.04 -48.32 7.27
C ASN A 12 -11.34 -47.76 7.85
N GLU A 13 -11.73 -48.18 9.05
CA GLU A 13 -12.91 -47.63 9.74
C GLU A 13 -12.73 -46.12 10.01
N SER A 14 -11.55 -45.73 10.51
CA SER A 14 -11.24 -44.32 10.80
C SER A 14 -11.26 -43.47 9.52
N ILE A 15 -10.72 -43.99 8.41
CA ILE A 15 -10.76 -43.33 7.09
C ILE A 15 -12.19 -43.09 6.63
N GLN A 16 -13.11 -44.06 6.81
CA GLN A 16 -14.52 -43.88 6.43
C GLN A 16 -15.21 -42.83 7.29
N VAL A 17 -14.98 -42.85 8.61
CA VAL A 17 -15.54 -41.83 9.52
C VAL A 17 -15.06 -40.43 9.13
N SER A 18 -13.78 -40.26 8.80
CA SER A 18 -13.26 -38.96 8.33
C SER A 18 -13.90 -38.51 7.02
N LEU A 19 -14.17 -39.40 6.06
CA LEU A 19 -14.88 -39.06 4.82
C LEU A 19 -16.30 -38.55 5.08
N GLU A 20 -17.07 -39.26 5.91
CA GLU A 20 -18.43 -38.85 6.25
C GLU A 20 -18.44 -37.49 6.97
N GLN A 21 -17.45 -37.23 7.84
CA GLN A 21 -17.30 -35.93 8.50
C GLN A 21 -16.94 -34.81 7.52
N ILE A 22 -16.04 -35.07 6.57
CA ILE A 22 -15.69 -34.10 5.52
C ILE A 22 -16.91 -33.73 4.69
N GLU A 23 -17.67 -34.73 4.20
CA GLU A 23 -18.88 -34.49 3.41
C GLU A 23 -19.90 -33.66 4.21
N PHE A 24 -20.11 -34.01 5.49
CA PHE A 24 -20.98 -33.24 6.37
C PHE A 24 -20.54 -31.77 6.49
N PHE A 25 -19.25 -31.50 6.75
CA PHE A 25 -18.76 -30.13 6.87
C PHE A 25 -18.86 -29.35 5.55
N GLN A 26 -18.53 -29.98 4.42
CA GLN A 26 -18.63 -29.34 3.10
C GLN A 26 -20.08 -28.93 2.77
N ASP A 27 -21.06 -29.76 3.12
CA ASP A 27 -22.47 -29.41 2.91
C ASP A 27 -22.95 -28.31 3.87
N GLN A 28 -22.51 -28.35 5.14
CA GLN A 28 -22.82 -27.27 6.08
C GLN A 28 -22.21 -25.94 5.65
N ILE A 29 -20.99 -25.92 5.14
CA ILE A 29 -20.33 -24.72 4.59
C ILE A 29 -21.22 -24.09 3.53
N LYS A 30 -21.70 -24.87 2.55
CA LYS A 30 -22.58 -24.35 1.47
C LYS A 30 -23.90 -23.77 2.01
N ILE A 31 -24.50 -24.41 3.01
CA ILE A 31 -25.75 -23.93 3.60
C ILE A 31 -25.53 -22.57 4.28
N ILE A 32 -24.52 -22.47 5.13
CA ILE A 32 -24.20 -21.27 5.92
C ILE A 32 -23.73 -20.14 5.00
N ASP A 33 -22.99 -20.46 3.94
CA ASP A 33 -22.59 -19.50 2.91
C ASP A 33 -23.80 -18.91 2.17
N ASN A 34 -24.79 -19.73 1.82
CA ASN A 34 -26.04 -19.23 1.24
C ASN A 34 -26.82 -18.31 2.20
N GLU A 35 -26.76 -18.55 3.51
CA GLU A 35 -27.38 -17.69 4.52
C GLU A 35 -26.65 -16.35 4.71
N LYS A 36 -25.37 -16.27 4.32
CA LYS A 36 -24.53 -15.06 4.37
C LYS A 36 -24.88 -14.06 3.25
N VAL A 37 -25.41 -14.53 2.11
CA VAL A 37 -25.70 -13.74 0.90
C VAL A 37 -26.44 -12.42 1.15
N PRO A 38 -27.51 -12.36 1.98
CA PRO A 38 -28.21 -11.09 2.24
C PRO A 38 -27.33 -10.04 2.92
N TYR A 39 -26.40 -10.46 3.78
CA TYR A 39 -25.43 -9.56 4.42
C TYR A 39 -24.41 -9.07 3.41
N ASP A 40 -23.82 -9.96 2.61
CA ASP A 40 -22.83 -9.60 1.59
C ASP A 40 -23.40 -8.62 0.55
N GLU A 41 -24.62 -8.85 0.08
CA GLU A 41 -25.26 -7.96 -0.89
C GLU A 41 -25.60 -6.59 -0.27
N SER A 42 -26.00 -6.56 1.01
CA SER A 42 -26.28 -5.31 1.71
C SER A 42 -25.00 -4.49 1.94
N ILE A 43 -23.93 -5.14 2.38
CA ILE A 43 -22.60 -4.54 2.56
C ILE A 43 -22.10 -4.01 1.22
N ARG A 44 -22.13 -4.81 0.15
CA ARG A 44 -21.67 -4.42 -1.18
C ARG A 44 -22.37 -3.16 -1.70
N ARG A 45 -23.70 -3.07 -1.52
CA ARG A 45 -24.47 -1.89 -1.97
C ARG A 45 -24.13 -0.62 -1.18
N LEU A 46 -24.00 -0.74 0.13
CA LEU A 46 -23.68 0.39 1.00
C LEU A 46 -22.23 0.85 0.81
N ASP A 47 -21.29 -0.08 0.68
CA ASP A 47 -19.89 0.21 0.35
C ASP A 47 -19.78 0.91 -1.00
N ALA A 48 -20.42 0.39 -2.06
CA ALA A 48 -20.41 1.01 -3.38
C ALA A 48 -20.97 2.44 -3.35
N ASN A 49 -22.02 2.66 -2.56
CA ASN A 49 -22.59 3.99 -2.40
C ASN A 49 -21.62 4.95 -1.69
N LEU A 50 -20.95 4.49 -0.64
CA LEU A 50 -20.02 5.31 0.12
C LEU A 50 -18.73 5.58 -0.70
N LEU A 51 -18.25 4.58 -1.44
CA LEU A 51 -17.10 4.71 -2.32
C LEU A 51 -17.38 5.71 -3.46
N GLU A 52 -18.59 5.70 -4.03
CA GLU A 52 -18.97 6.70 -5.05
C GLU A 52 -18.95 8.12 -4.48
N GLN A 53 -19.41 8.33 -3.23
CA GLN A 53 -19.34 9.63 -2.59
C GLN A 53 -17.89 10.12 -2.44
N VAL A 54 -16.98 9.24 -2.02
CA VAL A 54 -15.55 9.52 -1.94
C VAL A 54 -14.97 9.85 -3.33
N ASN A 55 -15.31 9.06 -4.35
CA ASN A 55 -14.84 9.27 -5.73
C ASN A 55 -15.34 10.58 -6.34
N VAL A 56 -16.52 11.07 -5.96
CA VAL A 56 -17.03 12.39 -6.38
C VAL A 56 -16.14 13.52 -5.90
N VAL A 57 -15.58 13.44 -4.68
CA VAL A 57 -14.63 14.42 -4.14
C VAL A 57 -13.28 14.30 -4.82
N ASN A 58 -12.73 13.09 -4.92
CA ASN A 58 -11.43 12.87 -5.55
C ASN A 58 -11.42 13.30 -7.03
N ARG A 59 -12.51 13.09 -7.77
CA ARG A 59 -12.65 13.63 -9.14
C ARG A 59 -12.60 15.16 -9.15
N ALA A 60 -13.19 15.83 -8.17
CA ALA A 60 -13.11 17.29 -8.08
C ALA A 60 -11.68 17.79 -7.78
N PHE A 61 -10.90 17.03 -7.00
CA PHE A 61 -9.47 17.33 -6.82
C PHE A 61 -8.69 17.21 -8.14
N ASN A 62 -9.02 16.20 -8.96
CA ASN A 62 -8.43 16.05 -10.30
C ASN A 62 -8.86 17.17 -11.26
N ASP A 63 -10.08 17.69 -11.12
CA ASP A 63 -10.56 18.84 -11.89
C ASP A 63 -9.76 20.12 -11.55
N VAL A 64 -9.40 20.31 -10.26
CA VAL A 64 -8.52 21.41 -9.82
C VAL A 64 -7.11 21.25 -10.40
N GLU A 65 -6.54 20.05 -10.33
CA GLU A 65 -5.24 19.75 -10.93
C GLU A 65 -5.24 20.07 -12.43
N THR A 66 -6.28 19.65 -13.14
CA THR A 66 -6.47 19.91 -14.57
C THR A 66 -6.59 21.42 -14.86
N ALA A 67 -7.35 22.16 -14.04
CA ALA A 67 -7.51 23.60 -14.19
C ALA A 67 -6.16 24.34 -14.03
N TYR A 68 -5.32 23.92 -13.09
CA TYR A 68 -3.96 24.43 -12.96
C TYR A 68 -3.07 24.05 -14.14
N GLN A 69 -3.12 22.79 -14.60
CA GLN A 69 -2.36 22.33 -15.76
C GLN A 69 -2.71 23.09 -17.05
N ASN A 70 -3.96 23.53 -17.19
CA ASN A 70 -4.39 24.36 -18.33
C ASN A 70 -3.69 25.73 -18.35
N ARG A 71 -3.34 26.31 -17.19
CA ARG A 71 -2.58 27.58 -17.13
C ARG A 71 -1.14 27.42 -17.58
N ILE A 72 -0.52 26.29 -17.24
CA ILE A 72 0.82 25.91 -17.71
C ILE A 72 0.78 25.68 -19.23
N THR A 73 -0.19 24.90 -19.71
CA THR A 73 -0.34 24.58 -21.14
C THR A 73 -0.62 25.83 -22.00
N ALA A 74 -1.27 26.84 -21.43
CA ALA A 74 -1.50 28.13 -22.06
C ALA A 74 -0.27 29.08 -21.99
N ASN A 75 0.86 28.65 -21.42
CA ASN A 75 2.08 29.43 -21.21
C ASN A 75 1.90 30.73 -20.41
N CYS A 76 0.80 30.86 -19.67
CA CYS A 76 0.56 32.01 -18.79
C CYS A 76 1.08 31.76 -17.36
N LYS A 77 1.47 30.51 -17.07
CA LYS A 77 2.22 30.08 -15.90
C LYS A 77 3.35 29.16 -16.34
N SER A 78 4.40 29.07 -15.52
CA SER A 78 5.57 28.22 -15.77
C SER A 78 5.65 27.12 -14.72
N ASP A 79 5.91 25.89 -15.14
CA ASP A 79 6.33 24.80 -14.25
C ASP A 79 7.85 24.59 -14.25
N LEU A 80 8.60 25.46 -14.93
CA LEU A 80 10.06 25.47 -14.95
C LEU A 80 10.61 26.40 -13.87
N PHE A 81 11.74 26.00 -13.27
CA PHE A 81 12.49 26.80 -12.30
C PHE A 81 14.01 26.51 -12.42
N TRP A 82 14.86 27.40 -11.89
CA TRP A 82 16.30 27.15 -11.79
C TRP A 82 16.64 26.34 -10.53
N ARG A 83 17.23 25.16 -10.72
CA ARG A 83 17.82 24.35 -9.64
C ARG A 83 19.31 24.62 -9.54
N ILE A 84 19.82 24.89 -8.35
CA ILE A 84 21.26 24.95 -8.11
C ILE A 84 21.86 23.54 -8.13
N THR A 85 22.92 23.35 -8.92
CA THR A 85 23.69 22.10 -9.05
C THR A 85 25.10 22.20 -8.47
N SER A 86 25.65 23.41 -8.37
CA SER A 86 26.98 23.64 -7.81
C SER A 86 27.13 25.05 -7.25
N ILE A 87 28.04 25.22 -6.29
CA ILE A 87 28.44 26.51 -5.73
C ILE A 87 29.96 26.59 -5.81
N ASP A 88 30.50 27.57 -6.53
CA ASP A 88 31.93 27.84 -6.62
C ASP A 88 32.29 29.05 -5.76
N THR A 89 32.92 28.77 -4.62
CA THR A 89 33.38 29.78 -3.66
C THR A 89 34.78 30.29 -3.97
N SER A 90 35.42 29.79 -5.03
CA SER A 90 36.76 30.22 -5.46
C SER A 90 36.73 31.48 -6.34
N THR A 91 35.56 31.87 -6.83
CA THR A 91 35.33 33.10 -7.61
C THR A 91 34.85 34.26 -6.72
N SER A 92 35.04 35.49 -7.19
CA SER A 92 34.50 36.70 -6.55
C SER A 92 33.84 37.58 -7.63
N PRO A 93 32.50 37.70 -7.64
CA PRO A 93 31.54 37.10 -6.69
C PRO A 93 31.45 35.56 -6.77
N ILE A 94 30.89 34.93 -5.73
CA ILE A 94 30.61 33.49 -5.67
C ILE A 94 29.68 33.12 -6.84
N GLU A 95 30.03 32.08 -7.58
CA GLU A 95 29.24 31.60 -8.73
C GLU A 95 28.39 30.39 -8.37
N TYR A 96 27.18 30.35 -8.93
CA TYR A 96 26.21 29.27 -8.77
C TYR A 96 25.96 28.62 -10.13
N GLY A 97 26.17 27.31 -10.21
CA GLY A 97 25.78 26.51 -11.36
C GLY A 97 24.31 26.12 -11.24
N LEU A 98 23.56 26.33 -12.31
CA LEU A 98 22.11 26.12 -12.36
C LEU A 98 21.74 25.15 -13.48
N ILE A 99 20.65 24.41 -13.27
CA ILE A 99 19.97 23.63 -14.31
C ILE A 99 18.47 23.95 -14.31
N CYS A 100 17.92 24.27 -15.47
CA CYS A 100 16.49 24.51 -15.66
C CYS A 100 15.78 23.17 -15.49
N THR A 101 14.89 23.10 -14.50
CA THR A 101 14.21 21.86 -14.13
C THR A 101 12.72 22.08 -14.21
N LYS A 102 12.01 21.11 -14.78
CA LYS A 102 10.56 21.08 -14.80
C LYS A 102 10.03 20.46 -13.52
N LEU A 103 8.94 21.02 -12.99
CA LEU A 103 8.23 20.50 -11.81
C LEU A 103 7.69 19.09 -12.09
N ALA A 104 8.45 18.08 -11.68
CA ALA A 104 8.13 16.67 -11.83
C ALA A 104 7.23 16.17 -10.69
N GLY A 105 6.40 15.15 -10.96
CA GLY A 105 5.55 14.52 -9.95
C GLY A 105 6.36 13.95 -8.77
N GLY A 106 5.73 13.85 -7.59
CA GLY A 106 6.36 13.36 -6.36
C GLY A 106 6.88 14.43 -5.40
N ALA A 107 6.80 15.71 -5.77
CA ALA A 107 7.26 16.87 -5.01
C ALA A 107 8.77 16.92 -4.71
N TYR A 108 9.30 18.13 -4.49
CA TYR A 108 10.66 18.32 -4.02
C TYR A 108 10.62 18.53 -2.51
N VAL A 109 11.08 17.53 -1.76
CA VAL A 109 11.19 17.59 -0.30
C VAL A 109 12.47 18.36 0.06
N SER A 110 12.33 19.41 0.85
CA SER A 110 13.47 20.12 1.44
C SER A 110 13.87 19.42 2.74
N ASP A 111 14.46 18.23 2.66
CA ASP A 111 15.07 17.60 3.84
C ASP A 111 16.58 17.74 3.79
N ASN A 112 17.18 18.19 4.88
CA ASN A 112 18.62 18.53 5.02
C ASN A 112 19.56 17.30 4.93
N VAL A 113 19.12 16.18 4.35
CA VAL A 113 19.86 14.91 4.31
C VAL A 113 19.89 14.35 2.88
N ALA A 114 21.09 13.92 2.47
CA ALA A 114 21.54 13.71 1.11
C ALA A 114 20.74 12.73 0.19
N ALA A 115 20.69 13.13 -1.08
CA ALA A 115 20.79 12.37 -2.33
C ALA A 115 19.81 11.20 -2.63
N GLY A 116 18.74 11.53 -3.38
CA GLY A 116 17.99 10.62 -4.25
C GLY A 116 16.58 11.11 -4.51
N LEU A 117 16.27 11.62 -5.72
CA LEU A 117 14.99 12.24 -6.18
C LEU A 117 14.21 13.19 -5.22
N GLY A 118 14.75 13.48 -4.05
CA GLY A 118 14.40 14.47 -3.05
C GLY A 118 15.68 15.08 -2.47
N SER A 119 16.60 15.48 -3.36
CA SER A 119 17.75 16.31 -2.99
C SER A 119 17.24 17.57 -2.32
N THR A 120 17.89 18.06 -1.26
CA THR A 120 17.85 19.48 -0.91
C THR A 120 18.04 20.26 -2.19
N VAL A 121 17.01 20.98 -2.63
CA VAL A 121 17.12 21.79 -3.82
C VAL A 121 17.14 23.24 -3.39
N PHE A 122 18.27 23.89 -3.62
CA PHE A 122 18.38 25.34 -3.51
C PHE A 122 17.85 25.93 -4.82
N PHE A 123 16.93 26.89 -4.73
CA PHE A 123 16.30 27.53 -5.89
C PHE A 123 16.34 29.06 -5.76
N LEU A 124 16.24 29.73 -6.90
CA LEU A 124 16.25 31.19 -6.99
C LEU A 124 14.82 31.75 -6.93
N ASN A 125 14.58 32.78 -6.11
CA ASN A 125 13.28 33.46 -5.97
C ASN A 125 13.25 34.80 -6.73
N PRO A 126 12.23 35.07 -7.55
CA PRO A 126 12.11 36.32 -8.30
C PRO A 126 11.61 37.55 -7.52
N THR A 127 11.15 37.45 -6.25
CA THR A 127 10.35 38.55 -5.64
C THR A 127 11.03 39.59 -4.75
N ASP A 128 12.33 39.55 -4.45
CA ASP A 128 12.94 40.60 -3.59
C ASP A 128 13.38 41.85 -4.36
N GLN A 129 12.41 42.72 -4.64
CA GLN A 129 12.65 44.15 -4.77
C GLN A 129 12.69 44.79 -3.36
N GLY A 130 13.83 44.64 -2.67
CA GLY A 130 14.29 45.64 -1.71
C GLY A 130 14.51 45.18 -0.27
N GLY A 131 15.77 45.28 0.17
CA GLY A 131 16.10 45.60 1.56
C GLY A 131 17.14 44.70 2.22
N SER A 132 18.39 45.17 2.21
CA SER A 132 19.48 44.83 3.14
C SER A 132 19.94 43.36 3.25
N GLY A 133 21.04 43.06 2.54
CA GLY A 133 22.29 42.62 3.18
C GLY A 133 22.43 41.19 3.69
N ASP A 134 21.38 40.38 3.70
CA ASP A 134 21.51 38.94 3.97
C ASP A 134 21.34 38.14 2.67
N SER A 135 22.29 37.23 2.41
CA SER A 135 22.33 36.37 1.22
C SER A 135 21.17 35.38 1.24
N GLY A 136 20.01 35.83 0.76
CA GLY A 136 18.73 35.14 0.84
C GLY A 136 18.58 34.03 -0.20
N VAL A 137 18.82 32.79 0.23
CA VAL A 137 18.12 31.62 -0.31
C VAL A 137 16.76 31.57 0.42
N TYR A 138 15.71 32.13 -0.18
CA TYR A 138 14.36 32.05 0.40
C TYR A 138 13.27 31.78 -0.64
N THR A 139 12.29 30.99 -0.21
CA THR A 139 11.28 30.25 -0.97
C THR A 139 10.25 31.15 -1.69
N PRO A 140 9.87 30.85 -2.94
CA PRO A 140 8.63 31.36 -3.51
C PRO A 140 7.44 30.66 -2.85
N ILE A 141 6.67 31.40 -2.06
CA ILE A 141 5.37 30.97 -1.52
C ILE A 141 4.30 31.36 -2.56
N PRO A 142 3.41 30.45 -3.00
CA PRO A 142 2.23 30.83 -3.76
C PRO A 142 1.35 31.73 -2.89
N ALA A 143 0.79 32.81 -3.46
CA ALA A 143 0.00 33.81 -2.73
C ALA A 143 -1.25 33.26 -1.98
N SER A 144 -1.61 31.99 -2.19
CA SER A 144 -2.72 31.30 -1.52
C SER A 144 -2.33 30.51 -0.26
N PHE A 145 -1.06 30.51 0.16
CA PHE A 145 -0.60 29.81 1.36
C PHE A 145 -0.96 30.60 2.64
N GLN A 146 -2.25 30.70 2.96
CA GLN A 146 -2.66 30.85 4.35
C GLN A 146 -2.86 29.44 4.88
N ALA A 147 -1.95 28.99 5.74
CA ALA A 147 -2.11 27.74 6.47
C ALA A 147 -3.47 27.76 7.17
N GLU A 148 -4.35 26.83 6.83
CA GLU A 148 -5.36 26.39 7.78
C GLU A 148 -4.62 25.61 8.86
N GLU A 149 -4.33 26.38 9.91
CA GLU A 149 -3.79 25.94 11.18
C GLU A 149 -4.89 25.17 11.91
N ASP A 150 -4.71 23.85 12.05
CA ASP A 150 -5.18 23.13 13.22
C ASP A 150 -4.06 22.16 13.60
N THR A 151 -3.18 22.50 14.54
CA THR A 151 -3.53 22.49 15.95
C THR A 151 -2.49 23.26 16.79
N THR A 152 -3.01 24.16 17.62
CA THR A 152 -2.44 24.62 18.91
C THR A 152 -1.13 25.42 18.93
N ASN A 153 -1.29 26.74 18.91
CA ASN A 153 -0.70 27.69 19.87
C ASN A 153 0.84 27.69 20.02
N VAL A 154 1.52 28.36 19.10
CA VAL A 154 2.81 29.02 19.39
C VAL A 154 2.71 30.48 18.96
N GLN A 155 2.21 31.33 19.86
CA GLN A 155 2.45 32.77 19.77
C GLN A 155 3.94 33.04 20.00
N GLY A 156 4.69 33.12 18.90
CA GLY A 156 6.05 33.65 18.85
C GLY A 156 6.09 34.84 17.90
N THR A 157 5.98 36.04 18.45
CA THR A 157 6.19 37.30 17.73
C THR A 157 7.62 37.41 17.20
N GLY A 158 7.78 37.42 15.87
CA GLY A 158 8.95 37.99 15.21
C GLY A 158 9.64 37.07 14.19
N SER A 159 9.67 37.55 12.94
CA SER A 159 10.66 37.25 11.90
C SER A 159 10.76 35.82 11.35
N GLY A 160 10.53 35.69 10.04
CA GLY A 160 10.95 34.54 9.23
C GLY A 160 9.84 33.54 8.95
N TYR A 161 9.20 33.68 7.79
CA TYR A 161 8.42 32.60 7.19
C TYR A 161 9.37 31.42 6.95
N ALA A 162 9.20 30.36 7.73
CA ALA A 162 10.13 29.24 7.84
C ALA A 162 10.17 28.38 6.57
N ALA A 163 11.35 27.82 6.31
CA ALA A 163 11.72 26.89 5.26
C ALA A 163 11.07 25.49 5.39
N GLU A 164 9.76 25.41 5.61
CA GLU A 164 9.09 24.17 6.05
C GLU A 164 8.00 23.64 5.09
N SER A 165 7.81 24.21 3.89
CA SER A 165 6.92 23.56 2.92
C SER A 165 7.64 22.38 2.26
N ARG A 166 7.41 21.16 2.74
CA ARG A 166 7.92 19.88 2.16
C ARG A 166 7.54 19.65 0.68
N PHE A 167 6.77 20.55 0.05
CA PHE A 167 6.17 20.40 -1.27
C PHE A 167 6.41 21.66 -2.13
N TYR A 168 7.65 21.91 -2.55
CA TYR A 168 7.98 23.10 -3.36
C TYR A 168 7.20 23.14 -4.68
N GLY A 169 6.54 24.28 -4.95
CA GLY A 169 5.77 24.50 -6.19
C GLY A 169 4.42 23.78 -6.25
N TYR A 170 4.02 23.13 -5.16
CA TYR A 170 2.79 22.35 -5.05
C TYR A 170 1.87 22.87 -3.94
N ASP A 171 0.57 22.70 -4.14
CA ASP A 171 -0.46 22.82 -3.09
C ASP A 171 -0.96 21.40 -2.78
N PRO A 172 -0.47 20.75 -1.70
CA PRO A 172 -0.80 19.38 -1.40
C PRO A 172 -2.21 19.25 -0.83
N ARG A 173 -2.95 18.28 -1.34
CA ARG A 173 -4.21 17.79 -0.76
C ARG A 173 -4.13 16.29 -0.59
N ASN A 174 -4.83 15.77 0.39
CA ASN A 174 -4.94 14.33 0.59
C ASN A 174 -6.21 13.85 -0.12
N TYR A 175 -6.13 12.71 -0.82
CA TYR A 175 -7.35 12.09 -1.33
C TYR A 175 -8.14 11.51 -0.17
N TYR A 176 -9.44 11.33 -0.40
CA TYR A 176 -10.30 10.55 0.49
C TYR A 176 -10.32 9.09 0.05
N GLY A 177 -10.40 8.19 1.02
CA GLY A 177 -10.53 6.76 0.77
C GLY A 177 -11.36 6.09 1.86
N LEU A 178 -11.88 4.90 1.55
CA LEU A 178 -12.44 4.01 2.56
C LEU A 178 -11.38 2.99 2.91
N LYS A 179 -10.74 3.17 4.05
CA LYS A 179 -9.79 2.21 4.59
C LYS A 179 -10.54 0.98 5.06
N TYR A 180 -10.17 -0.20 4.58
CA TYR A 180 -10.74 -1.47 5.03
C TYR A 180 -9.69 -2.26 5.81
N TYR A 181 -10.18 -3.13 6.68
CA TYR A 181 -9.41 -4.14 7.40
C TYR A 181 -9.99 -5.49 7.02
N ASP A 182 -9.17 -6.42 6.54
CA ASP A 182 -9.58 -7.72 6.03
C ASP A 182 -8.84 -8.82 6.78
N GLU A 183 -9.56 -9.81 7.26
CA GLU A 183 -9.01 -10.92 8.06
C GLU A 183 -9.26 -12.24 7.33
N PRO A 184 -8.37 -13.24 7.48
CA PRO A 184 -8.47 -14.50 6.75
C PRO A 184 -9.83 -15.19 6.85
N TYR A 185 -10.50 -15.13 8.01
CA TYR A 185 -11.82 -15.76 8.14
C TYR A 185 -12.92 -15.08 7.33
N SER A 186 -12.73 -13.81 6.93
CA SER A 186 -13.74 -13.04 6.18
C SER A 186 -13.70 -13.30 4.68
N GLU A 187 -12.67 -14.02 4.21
CA GLU A 187 -12.57 -14.51 2.84
C GLU A 187 -13.74 -15.43 2.47
N ASP A 188 -14.28 -15.21 1.27
CA ASP A 188 -15.32 -16.06 0.72
C ASP A 188 -14.78 -17.45 0.36
N ILE A 189 -15.65 -18.46 0.26
CA ILE A 189 -15.27 -19.86 -0.01
C ILE A 189 -14.59 -20.07 -1.37
N GLY A 190 -14.73 -19.11 -2.29
CA GLY A 190 -14.05 -19.07 -3.58
C GLY A 190 -12.99 -17.97 -3.70
N ASN A 191 -12.70 -17.23 -2.61
CA ASN A 191 -11.65 -16.23 -2.61
C ASN A 191 -10.29 -16.94 -2.59
N THR A 192 -9.41 -16.51 -3.49
CA THR A 192 -8.01 -16.98 -3.57
C THR A 192 -7.04 -15.90 -3.09
N PHE A 193 -7.50 -14.72 -2.69
CA PHE A 193 -6.60 -13.68 -2.19
C PHE A 193 -5.81 -14.17 -0.97
N VAL A 194 -4.51 -13.91 -0.97
CA VAL A 194 -3.58 -14.29 0.11
C VAL A 194 -3.08 -13.05 0.83
N THR A 195 -2.52 -12.09 0.09
CA THR A 195 -1.95 -10.87 0.65
C THR A 195 -1.64 -9.85 -0.45
N SER A 196 -1.33 -8.62 -0.04
CA SER A 196 -0.87 -7.55 -0.93
C SER A 196 0.28 -6.76 -0.29
N PHE A 197 1.10 -6.15 -1.12
CA PHE A 197 2.23 -5.34 -0.66
C PHE A 197 2.69 -4.32 -1.70
N ILE A 198 3.47 -3.33 -1.25
CA ILE A 198 4.29 -2.49 -2.13
C ILE A 198 5.50 -3.27 -2.57
N GLY A 199 5.82 -3.24 -3.86
CA GLY A 199 6.97 -3.95 -4.41
C GLY A 199 7.74 -3.17 -5.46
N THR A 200 8.97 -3.60 -5.73
CA THR A 200 9.77 -3.11 -6.85
C THR A 200 10.30 -4.26 -7.69
N ILE A 201 10.24 -4.11 -9.01
CA ILE A 201 10.81 -5.05 -9.97
C ILE A 201 11.40 -4.28 -11.14
N THR A 202 12.52 -4.76 -11.68
CA THR A 202 13.19 -4.12 -12.82
C THR A 202 12.84 -4.85 -14.09
N GLN A 203 12.61 -4.11 -15.18
CA GLN A 203 12.41 -4.69 -16.51
C GLN A 203 13.53 -5.68 -16.86
N GLY A 204 13.14 -6.85 -17.36
CA GLY A 204 14.05 -7.93 -17.72
C GLY A 204 14.51 -8.81 -16.55
N THR A 205 14.13 -8.51 -15.31
CA THR A 205 14.39 -9.36 -14.15
C THR A 205 13.16 -10.16 -13.74
N ASN A 206 13.35 -11.24 -13.00
CA ASN A 206 12.28 -12.06 -12.41
C ASN A 206 12.31 -12.01 -10.87
N THR A 207 12.93 -10.97 -10.32
CA THR A 207 13.11 -10.78 -8.88
C THR A 207 12.32 -9.57 -8.44
N LEU A 208 11.30 -9.80 -7.62
CA LEU A 208 10.43 -8.79 -7.04
C LEU A 208 10.79 -8.62 -5.56
N THR A 209 11.13 -7.39 -5.20
CA THR A 209 11.48 -7.02 -3.83
C THR A 209 10.22 -6.48 -3.14
N ILE A 210 9.84 -7.08 -2.02
CA ILE A 210 8.71 -6.63 -1.20
C ILE A 210 9.21 -5.52 -0.31
N MET A 211 8.59 -4.34 -0.38
CA MET A 211 9.04 -3.16 0.35
C MET A 211 8.36 -3.04 1.73
N ASN A 212 8.36 -4.14 2.47
CA ASN A 212 7.83 -4.26 3.82
C ASN A 212 8.84 -5.07 4.66
N PRO A 213 9.25 -4.60 5.85
CA PRO A 213 10.21 -5.33 6.68
C PRO A 213 9.71 -6.74 7.01
N ILE A 214 10.65 -7.68 7.11
CA ILE A 214 10.37 -9.04 7.56
C ILE A 214 9.77 -8.98 8.97
N GLY A 215 8.67 -9.70 9.19
CA GLY A 215 7.92 -9.70 10.44
C GLY A 215 6.63 -8.87 10.41
N ALA A 216 6.48 -7.97 9.43
CA ALA A 216 5.29 -7.14 9.26
C ALA A 216 4.16 -7.86 8.47
N GLY A 217 3.80 -9.10 8.79
CA GLY A 217 2.60 -9.76 8.21
C GLY A 217 2.80 -10.62 6.97
N VAL A 218 3.70 -10.24 6.07
CA VAL A 218 3.72 -10.80 4.70
C VAL A 218 4.56 -12.08 4.59
N SER A 219 5.61 -12.22 5.41
CA SER A 219 6.61 -13.31 5.27
C SER A 219 6.05 -14.72 5.45
N TYR A 220 5.00 -14.90 6.26
CA TYR A 220 4.48 -16.22 6.64
C TYR A 220 3.44 -16.80 5.67
N VAL A 221 2.86 -15.96 4.80
CA VAL A 221 1.78 -16.37 3.89
C VAL A 221 2.23 -16.67 2.47
N LEU A 222 3.44 -16.24 2.10
CA LEU A 222 3.99 -16.43 0.76
C LEU A 222 4.44 -17.88 0.54
N LYS A 223 3.94 -18.51 -0.53
CA LYS A 223 4.23 -19.89 -0.90
C LYS A 223 4.58 -19.99 -2.39
N VAL A 224 5.46 -20.93 -2.71
CA VAL A 224 5.75 -21.30 -4.10
C VAL A 224 4.47 -21.84 -4.76
N GLY A 225 4.20 -21.41 -5.98
CA GLY A 225 3.01 -21.78 -6.76
C GLY A 225 1.89 -20.74 -6.76
N GLN A 226 1.89 -19.80 -5.81
CA GLN A 226 0.91 -18.69 -5.77
C GLN A 226 1.08 -17.75 -6.97
N ILE A 227 -0.02 -17.15 -7.41
CA ILE A 227 -0.10 -16.22 -8.54
C ILE A 227 0.15 -14.80 -8.05
N ILE A 228 0.95 -14.03 -8.80
CA ILE A 228 1.16 -12.59 -8.56
C ILE A 228 0.38 -11.77 -9.57
N PHE A 229 -0.35 -10.77 -9.07
CA PHE A 229 -1.06 -9.78 -9.87
C PHE A 229 -0.54 -8.36 -9.57
N PRO A 230 0.11 -7.69 -10.53
CA PRO A 230 0.52 -6.30 -10.38
C PRO A 230 -0.67 -5.35 -10.63
N GLU A 231 -0.79 -4.28 -9.84
CA GLU A 231 -1.78 -3.22 -10.09
C GLU A 231 -1.55 -2.50 -11.42
N ILE A 232 -0.27 -2.39 -11.83
CA ILE A 232 0.09 -1.81 -13.12
C ILE A 232 -0.04 -2.89 -14.20
N GLU A 233 -0.95 -2.67 -15.14
CA GLU A 233 -1.13 -3.56 -16.28
C GLU A 233 0.17 -3.68 -17.11
N GLY A 234 0.44 -4.89 -17.61
CA GLY A 234 1.56 -5.14 -18.52
C GLY A 234 2.92 -5.34 -17.86
N VAL A 235 3.02 -5.37 -16.52
CA VAL A 235 4.28 -5.70 -15.82
C VAL A 235 4.73 -7.13 -16.14
N PHE A 236 3.81 -8.09 -16.26
CA PHE A 236 4.11 -9.46 -16.64
C PHE A 236 3.34 -9.91 -17.90
N ALA A 237 3.88 -10.92 -18.59
CA ALA A 237 3.20 -11.58 -19.70
C ALA A 237 2.29 -12.71 -19.19
N GLY A 238 1.00 -12.42 -19.02
CA GLY A 238 0.02 -13.42 -18.56
C GLY A 238 0.13 -13.73 -17.06
N THR A 239 -0.34 -14.91 -16.65
CA THR A 239 -0.32 -15.37 -15.27
C THR A 239 1.12 -15.70 -14.84
N THR A 240 1.55 -15.11 -13.73
CA THR A 240 2.91 -15.25 -13.19
C THR A 240 2.85 -15.90 -11.81
N LYS A 241 3.71 -16.89 -11.56
CA LYS A 241 3.74 -17.65 -10.30
C LYS A 241 5.03 -17.44 -9.50
N ILE A 242 4.94 -17.52 -8.18
CA ILE A 242 6.09 -17.55 -7.27
C ILE A 242 6.83 -18.86 -7.45
N THR A 243 8.12 -18.79 -7.72
CA THR A 243 9.03 -19.95 -7.84
C THR A 243 9.99 -20.09 -6.67
N ALA A 244 10.29 -19.00 -5.96
CA ALA A 244 11.06 -19.01 -4.73
C ALA A 244 10.74 -17.80 -3.84
N VAL A 245 10.92 -17.97 -2.53
CA VAL A 245 10.83 -16.90 -1.52
C VAL A 245 12.16 -16.86 -0.76
N ASN A 246 12.83 -15.71 -0.78
CA ASN A 246 14.11 -15.43 -0.15
C ASN A 246 14.01 -14.15 0.69
N THR A 247 15.11 -13.77 1.34
CA THR A 247 15.24 -12.54 2.12
C THR A 247 16.45 -11.73 1.64
N GLY A 248 16.39 -10.41 1.79
CA GLY A 248 17.50 -9.50 1.48
C GLY A 248 17.39 -8.18 2.24
N PHE A 249 18.27 -7.24 1.94
CA PHE A 249 18.34 -5.95 2.62
C PHE A 249 18.08 -4.80 1.64
N VAL A 250 17.23 -3.86 2.04
CA VAL A 250 16.81 -2.72 1.19
C VAL A 250 16.65 -1.46 2.02
N ASP A 251 17.04 -0.33 1.46
CA ASP A 251 16.78 0.98 2.06
C ASP A 251 15.30 1.36 1.93
N LEU A 252 14.59 1.43 3.06
CA LEU A 252 13.17 1.74 3.13
C LEU A 252 12.88 3.21 3.46
N ARG A 253 13.91 4.07 3.60
CA ARG A 253 13.75 5.50 3.97
C ARG A 253 12.90 6.31 2.99
N ASN A 254 12.81 5.87 1.74
CA ASN A 254 12.04 6.54 0.68
C ASN A 254 10.56 6.12 0.63
N ILE A 255 10.09 5.30 1.58
CA ILE A 255 8.70 4.83 1.62
C ILE A 255 7.98 5.43 2.82
N GLU A 256 7.21 6.49 2.55
CA GLU A 256 6.44 7.20 3.57
C GLU A 256 5.35 6.34 4.26
N SER A 257 4.95 5.20 3.68
CA SER A 257 3.90 4.31 4.24
C SER A 257 4.34 3.43 5.41
N LEU A 258 5.63 3.37 5.72
CA LEU A 258 6.12 2.45 6.76
C LEU A 258 6.04 3.02 8.17
N ASN A 259 5.68 4.31 8.32
CA ASN A 259 5.48 4.99 9.60
C ASN A 259 6.54 4.60 10.65
N ILE A 260 7.80 4.54 10.23
CA ILE A 260 8.90 4.31 11.16
C ILE A 260 9.06 5.63 11.91
N PRO A 261 8.80 5.67 13.24
CA PRO A 261 9.01 6.87 14.02
C PRO A 261 10.52 7.15 13.98
N ASP A 262 10.89 8.31 13.44
CA ASP A 262 12.26 8.80 13.24
C ASP A 262 13.07 8.22 12.06
N PRO A 263 13.95 9.07 11.45
CA PRO A 263 14.78 8.69 10.32
C PRO A 263 15.66 7.51 10.71
N ILE A 264 15.41 6.37 10.06
CA ILE A 264 16.18 5.14 10.17
C ILE A 264 17.68 5.49 10.17
N THR A 265 18.35 5.34 11.32
CA THR A 265 19.80 5.59 11.43
C THR A 265 20.63 4.50 10.75
N GLU A 266 19.99 3.40 10.35
CA GLU A 266 20.56 2.31 9.58
C GLU A 266 20.01 2.34 8.15
N SER A 267 20.89 2.23 7.16
CA SER A 267 20.55 2.46 5.74
C SER A 267 19.79 1.32 5.07
N GLU A 268 19.58 0.18 5.74
CA GLU A 268 19.01 -1.02 5.14
C GLU A 268 18.14 -1.80 6.15
N SER A 269 16.95 -2.21 5.73
CA SER A 269 16.04 -3.07 6.50
C SER A 269 15.91 -4.45 5.83
N PRO A 270 15.79 -5.54 6.60
CA PRO A 270 15.57 -6.86 6.04
C PRO A 270 14.16 -6.97 5.45
N VAL A 271 14.05 -7.40 4.20
CA VAL A 271 12.78 -7.54 3.45
C VAL A 271 12.69 -8.89 2.73
N ASN A 272 11.48 -9.29 2.36
CA ASN A 272 11.27 -10.48 1.53
C ASN A 272 11.61 -10.17 0.05
N ILE A 273 12.24 -11.13 -0.62
CA ILE A 273 12.53 -11.11 -2.05
C ILE A 273 11.91 -12.36 -2.68
N ILE A 274 11.02 -12.19 -3.65
CA ILE A 274 10.38 -13.30 -4.34
C ILE A 274 10.92 -13.43 -5.77
N THR A 275 11.13 -14.66 -6.21
CA THR A 275 11.46 -14.99 -7.59
C THR A 275 10.21 -15.49 -8.28
N VAL A 276 9.91 -14.95 -9.45
CA VAL A 276 8.76 -15.35 -10.28
C VAL A 276 9.21 -16.10 -11.54
N ASP A 277 8.29 -16.84 -12.15
CA ASP A 277 8.54 -17.61 -13.37
C ASP A 277 8.70 -16.73 -14.64
N ASN A 278 7.99 -15.60 -14.71
CA ASN A 278 8.07 -14.66 -15.81
C ASN A 278 8.96 -13.44 -15.48
N SER A 279 9.83 -13.05 -16.42
CA SER A 279 10.55 -11.79 -16.32
C SER A 279 9.62 -10.59 -16.55
N ALA A 280 9.82 -9.52 -15.79
CA ALA A 280 9.03 -8.30 -15.92
C ALA A 280 9.28 -7.62 -17.27
N LEU A 281 8.20 -7.24 -17.95
CA LEU A 281 8.24 -6.47 -19.19
C LEU A 281 8.41 -4.98 -18.94
N GLN A 282 8.10 -4.51 -17.72
CA GLN A 282 8.19 -3.12 -17.31
C GLN A 282 8.75 -3.01 -15.88
N SER A 283 9.52 -1.95 -15.63
CA SER A 283 10.01 -1.64 -14.29
C SER A 283 8.91 -1.00 -13.43
N VAL A 284 8.76 -1.49 -12.21
CA VAL A 284 7.92 -0.91 -11.17
C VAL A 284 8.81 -0.38 -10.06
N LYS A 285 8.67 0.92 -9.75
CA LYS A 285 9.47 1.62 -8.74
C LYS A 285 8.62 2.05 -7.55
N ALA A 286 9.27 2.22 -6.41
CA ALA A 286 8.70 2.76 -5.19
C ALA A 286 9.60 3.90 -4.68
N PRO A 287 9.16 5.17 -4.74
CA PRO A 287 7.95 5.67 -5.40
C PRO A 287 8.07 5.70 -6.94
N GLN A 288 6.92 5.78 -7.62
CA GLN A 288 6.79 6.05 -9.05
C GLN A 288 6.95 7.55 -9.35
N LEU A 289 7.03 7.91 -10.65
CA LEU A 289 7.22 9.31 -11.09
C LEU A 289 6.07 10.25 -10.68
N ASN A 290 4.89 9.71 -10.41
CA ASN A 290 3.70 10.44 -9.93
C ASN A 290 3.58 10.43 -8.40
N GLY A 291 4.56 9.86 -7.67
CA GLY A 291 4.51 9.73 -6.22
C GLY A 291 3.64 8.56 -5.71
N THR A 292 3.04 7.75 -6.59
CA THR A 292 2.34 6.53 -6.18
C THR A 292 3.34 5.38 -5.97
N TYR A 293 2.89 4.27 -5.40
CA TYR A 293 3.72 3.10 -5.16
C TYR A 293 3.19 1.94 -6.01
N GLY A 294 4.09 1.13 -6.56
CA GLY A 294 3.66 -0.07 -7.27
C GLY A 294 3.18 -1.13 -6.28
N SER A 295 1.92 -1.53 -6.38
CA SER A 295 1.34 -2.58 -5.54
C SER A 295 1.20 -3.90 -6.29
N PHE A 296 1.28 -4.98 -5.52
CA PHE A 296 1.14 -6.36 -5.99
C PHE A 296 0.19 -7.09 -5.06
N GLU A 297 -0.68 -7.89 -5.64
CA GLU A 297 -1.57 -8.82 -4.97
C GLU A 297 -1.08 -10.25 -5.21
N ILE A 298 -1.24 -11.10 -4.22
CA ILE A 298 -0.93 -12.53 -4.29
C ILE A 298 -2.24 -13.29 -4.16
N LEU A 299 -2.49 -14.18 -5.12
CA LEU A 299 -3.61 -15.08 -5.14
C LEU A 299 -3.10 -16.52 -5.03
N ASP A 300 -3.83 -17.39 -4.35
CA ASP A 300 -3.66 -18.82 -4.47
C ASP A 300 -4.11 -19.28 -5.86
N ASP A 301 -3.54 -20.38 -6.33
CA ASP A 301 -3.87 -20.88 -7.67
C ASP A 301 -5.31 -21.42 -7.66
N PRO A 302 -6.26 -20.87 -8.44
CA PRO A 302 -7.63 -21.36 -8.45
C PRO A 302 -7.72 -22.84 -8.85
N ASP A 303 -6.76 -23.37 -9.62
CA ASP A 303 -6.69 -24.81 -9.95
C ASP A 303 -6.49 -25.71 -8.71
N THR A 304 -6.10 -25.15 -7.56
CA THR A 304 -6.10 -25.86 -6.27
C THR A 304 -7.49 -25.93 -5.61
N VAL A 305 -8.39 -25.03 -6.00
CA VAL A 305 -9.75 -24.89 -5.47
C VAL A 305 -10.77 -25.62 -6.35
N VAL A 306 -10.52 -25.74 -7.66
CA VAL A 306 -11.43 -26.44 -8.58
C VAL A 306 -11.16 -27.95 -8.57
N ASP A 307 -12.04 -28.68 -7.90
CA ASP A 307 -12.29 -30.11 -8.08
C ASP A 307 -11.28 -31.10 -7.44
N THR A 308 -11.12 -31.04 -6.12
CA THR A 308 -10.28 -31.99 -5.35
C THR A 308 -11.08 -32.89 -4.39
N GLY A 309 -12.37 -33.11 -4.64
CA GLY A 309 -13.21 -34.02 -3.86
C GLY A 309 -13.21 -33.70 -2.36
N ARG A 310 -12.61 -34.58 -1.55
CA ARG A 310 -12.49 -34.40 -0.09
C ARG A 310 -11.69 -33.17 0.35
N TYR A 311 -10.83 -32.64 -0.52
CA TYR A 311 -10.01 -31.46 -0.21
C TYR A 311 -10.73 -30.13 -0.47
N LEU A 312 -11.96 -30.16 -0.99
CA LEU A 312 -12.75 -28.95 -1.22
C LEU A 312 -12.97 -28.18 0.10
N TYR A 313 -12.75 -26.86 0.03
CA TYR A 313 -12.81 -25.88 1.12
C TYR A 313 -11.79 -26.04 2.25
N GLN A 314 -10.85 -26.98 2.18
CA GLN A 314 -9.93 -27.21 3.29
C GLN A 314 -9.10 -25.96 3.63
N LEU A 315 -8.80 -25.80 4.93
CA LEU A 315 -7.75 -24.90 5.41
C LEU A 315 -6.80 -25.68 6.32
N PRO A 316 -5.50 -25.36 6.33
CA PRO A 316 -4.55 -25.94 7.27
C PRO A 316 -4.98 -25.68 8.72
N LYS A 317 -4.73 -26.65 9.60
CA LYS A 317 -5.08 -26.52 11.03
C LYS A 317 -4.39 -25.35 11.72
N GLU A 318 -3.18 -25.02 11.30
CA GLU A 318 -2.36 -23.99 11.90
C GLU A 318 -2.70 -22.58 11.38
N GLN A 319 -3.64 -22.45 10.44
CA GLN A 319 -4.02 -21.15 9.91
C GLN A 319 -4.79 -20.35 10.97
N ASP A 320 -4.24 -19.20 11.32
CA ASP A 320 -4.90 -18.25 12.22
C ASP A 320 -6.05 -17.54 11.49
N PRO A 321 -7.28 -17.52 12.03
CA PRO A 321 -8.38 -16.79 11.42
C PRO A 321 -8.15 -15.26 11.36
N PHE A 322 -7.29 -14.71 12.21
CA PHE A 322 -7.08 -13.28 12.38
C PHE A 322 -5.76 -12.75 11.78
N VAL A 323 -4.85 -13.65 11.38
CA VAL A 323 -3.48 -13.27 10.94
C VAL A 323 -3.11 -13.92 9.60
N PRO A 324 -2.55 -13.16 8.64
CA PRO A 324 -2.33 -11.71 8.68
C PRO A 324 -3.62 -10.93 8.41
N GLN A 325 -3.79 -9.79 9.07
CA GLN A 325 -4.82 -8.83 8.70
C GLN A 325 -4.30 -7.97 7.54
N THR A 326 -5.06 -7.81 6.48
CA THR A 326 -4.74 -6.90 5.38
C THR A 326 -5.44 -5.57 5.58
N VAL A 327 -4.68 -4.48 5.46
CA VAL A 327 -5.20 -3.11 5.54
C VAL A 327 -5.04 -2.46 4.19
N GLY A 328 -6.14 -1.95 3.62
CA GLY A 328 -6.13 -1.38 2.27
C GLY A 328 -7.05 -0.18 2.11
N ILE A 329 -7.04 0.42 0.93
CA ILE A 329 -8.07 1.37 0.51
C ILE A 329 -9.03 0.67 -0.45
N MET A 330 -10.32 0.83 -0.20
CA MET A 330 -11.38 0.23 -1.01
C MET A 330 -11.36 0.81 -2.43
N GLN A 331 -11.49 -0.09 -3.39
CA GLN A 331 -11.61 0.13 -4.81
C GLN A 331 -12.87 -0.59 -5.32
N THR A 332 -13.28 -0.32 -6.56
CA THR A 332 -14.46 -0.97 -7.15
C THR A 332 -14.35 -2.50 -7.18
N ALA A 333 -13.13 -3.04 -7.31
CA ALA A 333 -12.86 -4.47 -7.36
C ALA A 333 -13.06 -5.19 -6.01
N ASN A 334 -12.89 -4.48 -4.89
CA ASN A 334 -12.90 -5.07 -3.55
C ASN A 334 -14.06 -4.55 -2.67
N VAL A 335 -15.13 -4.04 -3.29
CA VAL A 335 -16.36 -3.66 -2.58
C VAL A 335 -16.96 -4.89 -1.89
N GLY A 336 -17.31 -4.76 -0.60
CA GLY A 336 -17.93 -5.84 0.18
C GLY A 336 -16.95 -6.65 1.04
N ILE A 337 -15.64 -6.48 0.85
CA ILE A 337 -14.64 -7.21 1.64
C ILE A 337 -14.44 -6.59 3.03
N GLY A 338 -13.66 -7.28 3.85
CA GLY A 338 -13.21 -6.73 5.11
C GLY A 338 -14.16 -6.90 6.28
N VAL A 339 -13.58 -6.84 7.46
CA VAL A 339 -14.22 -6.92 8.77
C VAL A 339 -14.65 -5.55 9.29
N SER A 340 -13.99 -4.48 8.83
CA SER A 340 -14.39 -3.11 9.13
C SER A 340 -13.91 -2.13 8.07
N ILE A 341 -14.55 -0.96 8.03
CA ILE A 341 -14.17 0.18 7.20
C ILE A 341 -14.11 1.47 8.02
N ALA A 342 -13.29 2.42 7.55
CA ALA A 342 -13.20 3.77 8.08
C ALA A 342 -12.91 4.77 6.95
N LEU A 343 -13.45 5.99 7.05
CA LEU A 343 -13.05 7.07 6.16
C LEU A 343 -11.60 7.49 6.48
N ASN A 344 -10.78 7.65 5.45
CA ASN A 344 -9.39 8.03 5.56
C ASN A 344 -9.09 9.26 4.68
N ASN A 345 -8.33 10.21 5.23
CA ASN A 345 -7.81 11.39 4.53
C ASN A 345 -6.33 11.64 4.91
N SER A 346 -5.56 10.58 5.17
CA SER A 346 -4.22 10.72 5.75
C SER A 346 -3.14 11.04 4.72
N GLY A 347 -3.43 10.89 3.42
CA GLY A 347 -2.42 11.10 2.37
C GLY A 347 -1.35 10.02 2.29
N HIS A 348 -1.48 8.94 3.07
CA HIS A 348 -0.56 7.81 3.00
C HIS A 348 -0.76 7.01 1.70
N PRO A 349 0.21 6.20 1.27
CA PRO A 349 0.12 5.36 0.07
C PRO A 349 -1.09 4.42 0.04
N THR A 350 -1.61 4.17 -1.17
CA THR A 350 -2.82 3.37 -1.45
C THR A 350 -2.63 1.87 -1.38
N ALA A 351 -1.38 1.41 -1.46
CA ALA A 351 -1.07 0.00 -1.52
C ALA A 351 -1.49 -0.68 -0.22
N ALA A 352 -2.28 -1.74 -0.35
CA ALA A 352 -2.71 -2.53 0.78
C ALA A 352 -1.52 -3.31 1.37
N MET A 353 -1.52 -3.47 2.70
CA MET A 353 -0.44 -4.08 3.45
C MET A 353 -0.98 -5.09 4.46
N GLY A 354 -0.42 -6.31 4.45
CA GLY A 354 -0.60 -7.26 5.54
C GLY A 354 0.13 -6.82 6.81
N TRP A 355 -0.41 -7.15 7.98
CA TRP A 355 0.23 -7.00 9.29
C TRP A 355 -0.35 -7.97 10.31
N ASP A 356 0.31 -8.12 11.47
CA ASP A 356 -0.20 -8.89 12.59
C ASP A 356 -0.83 -7.95 13.64
N PRO A 357 -2.17 -7.94 13.78
CA PRO A 357 -2.84 -7.07 14.75
C PRO A 357 -2.48 -7.38 16.21
N ASN A 358 -2.00 -8.59 16.51
CA ASN A 358 -1.60 -8.97 17.88
C ASN A 358 -0.33 -8.26 18.34
N LEU A 359 0.47 -7.75 17.40
CA LEU A 359 1.70 -7.01 17.69
C LEU A 359 1.44 -5.52 17.93
N ASN A 360 0.21 -5.02 17.77
CA ASN A 360 -0.09 -3.62 17.99
C ASN A 360 0.26 -3.20 19.43
N GLY A 361 1.07 -2.15 19.58
CA GLY A 361 1.52 -1.67 20.89
C GLY A 361 2.71 -2.41 21.49
N TRP A 362 3.26 -3.43 20.80
CA TRP A 362 4.47 -4.12 21.26
C TRP A 362 5.71 -3.31 20.90
N ASP A 363 6.61 -3.19 21.87
CA ASP A 363 7.95 -2.65 21.66
C ASP A 363 8.85 -3.75 21.11
N VAL A 364 9.37 -3.54 19.89
CA VAL A 364 10.33 -4.43 19.24
C VAL A 364 11.76 -3.90 19.25
N SER A 365 12.01 -2.84 20.02
CA SER A 365 13.34 -2.28 20.09
C SER A 365 14.34 -3.33 20.62
N MET A 366 15.42 -3.53 19.86
CA MET A 366 16.59 -4.24 20.36
C MET A 366 17.49 -3.32 21.20
N ASP A 367 17.27 -2.00 21.12
CA ASP A 367 17.96 -0.98 21.90
C ASP A 367 17.13 -0.63 23.14
N PRO A 368 17.61 -0.95 24.37
CA PRO A 368 16.88 -0.67 25.60
C PRO A 368 16.68 0.83 25.89
N ASN A 369 17.23 1.74 25.07
CA ASN A 369 17.03 3.18 25.19
C ASN A 369 16.07 3.75 24.14
N LYS A 370 15.44 2.91 23.32
CA LYS A 370 14.47 3.30 22.31
C LYS A 370 13.20 2.49 22.48
N GLU A 371 12.06 3.10 22.22
CA GLU A 371 10.78 2.39 22.11
C GLU A 371 10.41 2.38 20.63
N GLU A 372 10.31 1.19 20.05
CA GLU A 372 9.83 0.99 18.68
C GLU A 372 8.51 0.24 18.75
N ILE A 373 7.44 1.01 18.89
CA ILE A 373 6.09 0.47 19.08
C ILE A 373 5.50 0.13 17.70
N ILE A 374 5.05 -1.11 17.53
CA ILE A 374 4.37 -1.55 16.32
C ILE A 374 2.97 -0.91 16.25
N HIS A 375 2.65 -0.33 15.10
CA HIS A 375 1.35 0.27 14.79
C HIS A 375 0.75 -0.35 13.51
N PRO A 376 -0.57 -0.20 13.27
CA PRO A 376 -1.17 -0.58 12.01
C PRO A 376 -0.46 0.12 10.84
N PRO A 377 -0.23 -0.55 9.70
CA PRO A 377 0.41 0.03 8.54
C PRO A 377 -0.23 1.36 8.11
N ALA A 378 0.61 2.34 7.76
CA ALA A 378 0.18 3.63 7.26
C ALA A 378 -0.23 3.50 5.78
N VAL A 379 -1.41 2.94 5.59
CA VAL A 379 -2.14 2.88 4.32
C VAL A 379 -3.21 3.98 4.30
N GLY A 380 -3.30 4.70 3.19
CA GLY A 380 -4.18 5.85 2.97
C GLY A 380 -4.53 6.03 1.50
N ALA A 381 -5.32 7.04 1.15
CA ALA A 381 -5.82 7.22 -0.22
C ALA A 381 -4.84 7.89 -1.21
N GLY A 382 -3.59 8.11 -0.79
CA GLY A 382 -2.60 8.89 -1.53
C GLY A 382 -2.84 10.40 -1.46
N ARG A 383 -1.99 11.15 -2.15
CA ARG A 383 -2.02 12.62 -2.19
C ARG A 383 -2.29 13.12 -3.60
N CYS A 384 -3.03 14.21 -3.68
CA CYS A 384 -3.15 15.05 -4.86
C CYS A 384 -2.18 16.23 -4.72
N LEU A 385 -1.30 16.43 -5.70
CA LEU A 385 -0.31 17.51 -5.69
C LEU A 385 -0.69 18.52 -6.76
N TRP A 386 -1.49 19.53 -6.39
CA TRP A 386 -1.87 20.58 -7.34
C TRP A 386 -0.65 21.43 -7.70
N LYS A 387 -0.56 21.84 -8.96
CA LYS A 387 0.54 22.66 -9.50
C LYS A 387 0.10 24.10 -9.75
N PRO A 388 0.02 24.98 -8.73
CA PRO A 388 -0.28 26.40 -8.94
C PRO A 388 0.60 27.07 -10.01
N ALA A 389 1.83 26.57 -10.17
CA ALA A 389 2.85 27.04 -11.10
C ALA A 389 3.32 28.48 -10.82
N PHE A 390 4.42 28.86 -11.45
CA PHE A 390 5.11 30.12 -11.21
C PHE A 390 4.62 31.23 -12.14
N ASP A 391 4.60 32.47 -11.63
CA ASP A 391 4.40 33.69 -12.42
C ASP A 391 5.62 34.09 -13.25
N TYR A 392 6.71 33.35 -13.13
CA TYR A 392 7.98 33.62 -13.80
C TYR A 392 8.52 32.34 -14.40
N PHE A 393 9.19 32.44 -15.54
CA PHE A 393 9.93 31.34 -16.15
C PHE A 393 11.45 31.63 -16.14
N PRO A 394 12.28 30.59 -15.98
CA PRO A 394 13.73 30.66 -16.14
C PRO A 394 14.14 31.24 -17.49
N LYS A 395 15.12 32.14 -17.50
CA LYS A 395 15.76 32.62 -18.72
C LYS A 395 17.27 32.77 -18.55
N ASP A 396 17.98 32.58 -19.66
CA ASP A 396 19.37 32.97 -19.85
C ASP A 396 19.49 33.57 -21.26
N GLY A 397 19.32 34.89 -21.36
CA GLY A 397 19.10 35.60 -22.63
C GLY A 397 17.70 35.38 -23.23
N SER A 398 17.32 34.13 -23.46
CA SER A 398 15.98 33.68 -23.87
C SER A 398 15.33 32.77 -22.82
N ALA A 399 14.04 32.45 -22.99
CA ALA A 399 13.37 31.44 -22.17
C ALA A 399 14.17 30.14 -22.19
N ALA A 400 14.52 29.64 -21.00
CA ALA A 400 15.26 28.39 -20.85
C ALA A 400 14.30 27.20 -20.97
N ALA A 401 14.78 26.13 -21.59
CA ALA A 401 14.10 24.84 -21.66
C ALA A 401 14.58 23.89 -20.56
N GLU A 402 13.79 22.86 -20.26
CA GLU A 402 14.19 21.82 -19.32
C GLU A 402 15.54 21.21 -19.72
N GLY A 403 16.49 21.18 -18.79
CA GLY A 403 17.86 20.68 -18.99
C GLY A 403 18.89 21.75 -19.34
N ASP A 404 18.48 22.97 -19.70
CA ASP A 404 19.41 24.07 -19.96
C ASP A 404 20.21 24.39 -18.69
N THR A 405 21.47 24.78 -18.84
CA THR A 405 22.36 25.12 -17.73
C THR A 405 22.80 26.57 -17.81
N ALA A 406 22.95 27.23 -16.66
CA ALA A 406 23.47 28.59 -16.58
C ALA A 406 24.42 28.75 -15.38
N THR A 407 25.27 29.76 -15.44
CA THR A 407 26.11 30.17 -14.30
C THR A 407 25.82 31.62 -14.00
N THR A 408 25.63 31.94 -12.73
CA THR A 408 25.32 33.31 -12.29
C THR A 408 25.91 33.56 -10.91
N ASP A 409 26.11 34.82 -10.57
CA ASP A 409 26.32 35.26 -9.18
C ASP A 409 24.99 35.56 -8.49
N ALA A 410 25.06 35.74 -7.16
CA ALA A 410 23.90 36.07 -6.33
C ALA A 410 23.25 37.42 -6.69
N ASP A 411 24.05 38.39 -7.15
CA ASP A 411 23.57 39.72 -7.52
C ASP A 411 22.73 39.69 -8.80
N SER A 412 22.88 38.64 -9.62
CA SER A 412 22.23 38.49 -10.91
C SER A 412 21.00 37.55 -10.90
N PHE A 413 20.61 37.00 -9.74
CA PHE A 413 19.47 36.07 -9.64
C PHE A 413 18.15 36.63 -10.15
N THR A 414 17.90 37.92 -9.96
CA THR A 414 16.68 38.58 -10.47
C THR A 414 16.62 38.64 -12.00
N ASN A 415 17.78 38.63 -12.66
CA ASN A 415 17.88 38.63 -14.12
C ASN A 415 17.68 37.24 -14.75
N MET A 416 17.73 36.19 -13.93
CA MET A 416 17.56 34.79 -14.34
C MET A 416 16.09 34.39 -14.56
N TYR A 417 15.15 35.29 -14.25
CA TYR A 417 13.72 35.06 -14.45
C TYR A 417 13.08 36.14 -15.31
N GLN A 418 12.01 35.75 -15.99
CA GLN A 418 11.14 36.66 -16.70
C GLN A 418 9.68 36.36 -16.35
N ALA A 419 8.88 37.41 -16.17
CA ALA A 419 7.46 37.25 -15.91
C ALA A 419 6.75 36.54 -17.08
N THR A 420 5.86 35.61 -16.77
CA THR A 420 4.96 35.01 -17.74
C THR A 420 3.92 36.02 -18.21
N SER A 421 3.24 35.72 -19.33
CA SER A 421 2.08 36.52 -19.74
C SER A 421 0.94 36.36 -18.73
N THR A 422 0.17 37.42 -18.50
CA THR A 422 -1.03 37.35 -17.64
C THR A 422 -2.02 36.31 -18.16
N CYS A 423 -2.48 35.41 -17.28
CA CYS A 423 -3.52 34.44 -17.62
C CYS A 423 -4.84 35.14 -17.98
N SER A 424 -5.58 34.56 -18.94
CA SER A 424 -6.91 35.05 -19.29
C SER A 424 -7.87 34.94 -18.10
N GLY A 425 -8.88 35.82 -18.07
CA GLY A 425 -9.93 35.76 -17.04
C GLY A 425 -10.60 34.38 -16.98
N ALA A 426 -10.86 33.76 -18.13
CA ALA A 426 -11.46 32.43 -18.21
C ALA A 426 -10.62 31.34 -17.53
N LEU A 427 -9.29 31.35 -17.70
CA LEU A 427 -8.41 30.38 -17.05
C LEU A 427 -8.36 30.57 -15.52
N ASN A 428 -8.34 31.83 -15.06
CA ASN A 428 -8.37 32.12 -13.62
C ASN A 428 -9.72 31.74 -13.00
N THR A 429 -10.83 32.07 -13.65
CA THR A 429 -12.19 31.67 -13.23
C THR A 429 -12.32 30.15 -13.17
N ALA A 430 -11.80 29.41 -14.15
CA ALA A 430 -11.84 27.95 -14.15
C ALA A 430 -11.14 27.33 -12.91
N VAL A 431 -10.00 27.90 -12.47
CA VAL A 431 -9.33 27.45 -11.24
C VAL A 431 -10.17 27.80 -10.00
N THR A 432 -10.65 29.03 -9.89
CA THR A 432 -11.49 29.45 -8.75
C THR A 432 -12.77 28.62 -8.64
N ASP A 433 -13.44 28.35 -9.76
CA ASP A 433 -14.65 27.53 -9.82
C ASP A 433 -14.34 26.08 -9.44
N ALA A 434 -13.26 25.49 -9.96
CA ALA A 434 -12.85 24.14 -9.62
C ALA A 434 -12.54 23.99 -8.12
N ILE A 435 -11.82 24.95 -7.52
CA ILE A 435 -11.52 24.97 -6.08
C ILE A 435 -12.82 25.09 -5.27
N GLY A 436 -13.70 26.03 -5.65
CA GLY A 436 -14.99 26.20 -4.97
C GLY A 436 -15.87 24.95 -5.01
N ILE A 437 -15.91 24.26 -6.15
CA ILE A 437 -16.62 22.98 -6.31
C ILE A 437 -15.98 21.89 -5.45
N ALA A 438 -14.65 21.77 -5.46
CA ALA A 438 -13.92 20.80 -4.64
C ALA A 438 -14.18 21.03 -3.14
N SER A 439 -14.02 22.26 -2.65
CA SER A 439 -14.28 22.60 -1.25
C SER A 439 -15.74 22.37 -0.84
N THR A 440 -16.70 22.64 -1.72
CA THR A 440 -18.13 22.35 -1.45
C THR A 440 -18.35 20.85 -1.31
N LYS A 441 -17.84 20.05 -2.25
CA LYS A 441 -17.97 18.59 -2.21
C LYS A 441 -17.23 17.96 -1.03
N GLU A 442 -16.07 18.49 -0.68
CA GLU A 442 -15.30 18.08 0.51
C GLU A 442 -16.06 18.43 1.79
N THR A 443 -16.61 19.64 1.88
CA THR A 443 -17.47 20.05 3.00
C THR A 443 -18.72 19.20 3.09
N ASP A 444 -19.36 18.87 1.97
CA ASP A 444 -20.52 17.97 1.94
C ASP A 444 -20.12 16.56 2.40
N LEU A 445 -18.97 16.07 1.92
CA LEU A 445 -18.45 14.77 2.33
C LEU A 445 -18.20 14.75 3.83
N ILE A 446 -17.47 15.72 4.40
CA ILE A 446 -17.10 15.78 5.83
C ILE A 446 -18.31 16.14 6.72
N GLY A 447 -19.09 17.14 6.30
CA GLY A 447 -20.17 17.80 7.03
C GLY A 447 -21.46 17.01 7.13
N ASP A 448 -21.73 16.06 6.22
CA ASP A 448 -22.81 15.06 6.35
C ASP A 448 -22.46 13.93 7.36
N GLY A 449 -21.74 14.30 8.42
CA GLY A 449 -21.16 13.38 9.40
C GLY A 449 -22.20 12.47 10.05
N SER A 450 -23.47 12.87 10.16
CA SER A 450 -24.50 12.02 10.76
C SER A 450 -24.91 10.85 9.86
N ILE A 451 -25.16 11.08 8.57
CA ILE A 451 -25.61 10.02 7.65
C ILE A 451 -24.43 9.15 7.22
N ARG A 452 -23.28 9.74 6.95
CA ARG A 452 -22.09 8.98 6.54
C ARG A 452 -21.53 8.14 7.67
N ASN A 453 -21.38 8.70 8.88
CA ASN A 453 -20.94 7.89 10.02
C ASN A 453 -21.99 6.82 10.32
N LEU A 454 -23.29 7.12 10.20
CA LEU A 454 -24.34 6.09 10.31
C LEU A 454 -24.19 4.98 9.25
N LYS A 455 -23.82 5.31 8.01
CA LYS A 455 -23.53 4.31 6.97
C LYS A 455 -22.30 3.48 7.32
N ALA A 456 -21.20 4.10 7.73
CA ALA A 456 -19.97 3.41 8.11
C ALA A 456 -20.19 2.52 9.35
N ASP A 457 -20.87 3.04 10.37
CA ASP A 457 -21.23 2.31 11.59
C ASP A 457 -22.21 1.17 11.28
N GLY A 458 -23.21 1.41 10.44
CA GLY A 458 -24.16 0.40 9.98
C GLY A 458 -23.47 -0.69 9.15
N LEU A 459 -22.53 -0.31 8.29
CA LEU A 459 -21.67 -1.22 7.53
C LEU A 459 -20.80 -2.08 8.45
N ASN A 460 -20.18 -1.48 9.45
CA ASN A 460 -19.37 -2.18 10.44
C ASN A 460 -20.22 -3.12 11.31
N ALA A 461 -21.44 -2.72 11.67
CA ALA A 461 -22.39 -3.57 12.37
C ALA A 461 -22.86 -4.77 11.51
N LEU A 462 -23.16 -4.55 10.23
CA LEU A 462 -23.50 -5.62 9.29
C LEU A 462 -22.33 -6.60 9.11
N ARG A 463 -21.11 -6.08 9.00
CA ARG A 463 -19.89 -6.90 8.94
C ARG A 463 -19.70 -7.70 10.22
N GLY A 464 -19.89 -7.10 11.40
CA GLY A 464 -19.83 -7.79 12.69
C GLY A 464 -20.80 -8.98 12.73
N GLU A 465 -22.08 -8.75 12.41
CA GLU A 465 -23.09 -9.81 12.37
C GLU A 465 -22.78 -10.91 11.35
N ARG A 466 -22.35 -10.53 10.14
CA ARG A 466 -21.94 -11.47 9.09
C ARG A 466 -20.77 -12.34 9.57
N ASN A 467 -19.76 -11.70 10.15
CA ASN A 467 -18.50 -12.32 10.52
C ASN A 467 -18.65 -13.26 11.71
N GLU A 468 -19.34 -12.81 12.76
CA GLU A 468 -19.56 -13.59 13.98
C GLU A 468 -20.45 -14.82 13.73
N LYS A 469 -21.51 -14.67 12.94
CA LYS A 469 -22.48 -15.76 12.72
C LYS A 469 -22.10 -16.74 11.63
N TYR A 470 -21.47 -16.25 10.55
CA TYR A 470 -21.25 -17.02 9.33
C TYR A 470 -19.77 -17.24 9.06
N SER A 471 -18.99 -16.16 8.86
CA SER A 471 -17.62 -16.27 8.35
C SER A 471 -16.69 -17.07 9.28
N LEU A 472 -16.69 -16.78 10.60
CA LEU A 472 -15.89 -17.55 11.56
C LEU A 472 -16.31 -19.02 11.66
N ARG A 473 -17.62 -19.29 11.55
CA ARG A 473 -18.14 -20.66 11.57
C ARG A 473 -17.72 -21.43 10.32
N ILE A 474 -17.79 -20.79 9.15
CA ILE A 474 -17.29 -21.34 7.89
C ILE A 474 -15.80 -21.66 8.03
N PHE A 475 -14.99 -20.71 8.49
CA PHE A 475 -13.56 -20.90 8.71
C PHE A 475 -13.26 -22.10 9.61
N GLY A 476 -13.93 -22.23 10.76
CA GLY A 476 -13.72 -23.36 11.67
C GLY A 476 -14.07 -24.72 11.04
N MET A 477 -15.11 -24.79 10.21
CA MET A 477 -15.44 -26.01 9.47
C MET A 477 -14.40 -26.33 8.39
N ARG A 478 -13.89 -25.31 7.69
CA ARG A 478 -12.81 -25.46 6.69
C ARG A 478 -11.52 -26.01 7.31
N VAL A 479 -11.14 -25.51 8.49
CA VAL A 479 -10.04 -26.05 9.29
C VAL A 479 -10.29 -27.50 9.70
N SER A 480 -11.52 -27.81 10.09
CA SER A 480 -11.91 -29.19 10.44
C SER A 480 -11.79 -30.14 9.25
N VAL A 481 -12.19 -29.70 8.04
CA VAL A 481 -12.00 -30.45 6.79
C VAL A 481 -10.51 -30.71 6.53
N GLY A 482 -9.65 -29.68 6.68
CA GLY A 482 -8.20 -29.84 6.51
C GLY A 482 -7.60 -30.85 7.47
N GLN A 483 -7.93 -30.78 8.76
CA GLN A 483 -7.45 -31.76 9.75
C GLN A 483 -7.89 -33.18 9.42
N GLN A 484 -9.15 -33.39 8.99
CA GLN A 484 -9.63 -34.72 8.61
C GLN A 484 -8.88 -35.26 7.38
N ASN A 485 -8.60 -34.40 6.39
CA ASN A 485 -7.81 -34.79 5.23
C ASN A 485 -6.37 -35.20 5.60
N GLU A 486 -5.70 -34.44 6.47
CA GLU A 486 -4.37 -34.78 6.97
C GLU A 486 -4.36 -36.13 7.72
N ASP A 487 -5.37 -36.36 8.57
CA ASP A 487 -5.51 -37.63 9.29
C ASP A 487 -5.76 -38.80 8.34
N MET A 488 -6.59 -38.62 7.32
CA MET A 488 -6.80 -39.62 6.28
C MET A 488 -5.51 -39.96 5.52
N ASP A 489 -4.72 -38.95 5.15
CA ASP A 489 -3.46 -39.15 4.42
C ASP A 489 -2.42 -39.87 5.28
N ARG A 490 -2.35 -39.52 6.57
CA ARG A 490 -1.53 -40.23 7.55
C ARG A 490 -1.95 -41.69 7.72
N LEU A 491 -3.26 -41.95 7.84
CA LEU A 491 -3.79 -43.32 7.97
C LEU A 491 -3.61 -44.14 6.69
N ALA A 492 -3.78 -43.56 5.51
CA ALA A 492 -3.55 -44.21 4.23
C ALA A 492 -2.06 -44.58 4.06
N THR A 493 -1.16 -43.69 4.49
CA THR A 493 0.28 -43.95 4.51
C THR A 493 0.62 -45.08 5.50
N LEU A 494 0.09 -45.05 6.72
CA LEU A 494 0.25 -46.12 7.70
C LEU A 494 -0.25 -47.46 7.17
N ARG A 495 -1.42 -47.49 6.54
CA ARG A 495 -1.97 -48.70 5.91
C ARG A 495 -1.02 -49.28 4.86
N THR A 496 -0.39 -48.41 4.06
CA THR A 496 0.57 -48.80 3.03
C THR A 496 1.81 -49.47 3.66
N TYR A 497 2.36 -48.88 4.73
CA TYR A 497 3.48 -49.48 5.46
C TYR A 497 3.10 -50.81 6.14
N LEU A 498 1.92 -50.91 6.73
CA LEU A 498 1.43 -52.17 7.31
C LEU A 498 1.15 -53.26 6.26
N GLY A 499 1.00 -52.87 4.99
CA GLY A 499 0.88 -53.79 3.86
C GLY A 499 2.22 -54.40 3.43
N ASP A 500 3.35 -53.83 3.88
CA ASP A 500 4.67 -54.37 3.61
C ASP A 500 4.91 -55.65 4.42
N ALA A 501 5.28 -56.73 3.74
CA ALA A 501 5.51 -58.02 4.36
C ALA A 501 6.62 -57.98 5.42
N THR A 502 7.68 -57.20 5.21
CA THR A 502 8.81 -57.11 6.15
C THR A 502 8.39 -56.47 7.48
N ILE A 503 7.55 -55.44 7.44
CA ILE A 503 7.03 -54.77 8.64
C ILE A 503 5.99 -55.65 9.31
N ARG A 504 5.09 -56.26 8.52
CA ARG A 504 4.06 -57.16 9.03
C ARG A 504 4.66 -58.37 9.75
N ASP A 505 5.66 -59.00 9.15
CA ASP A 505 6.29 -60.19 9.71
C ASP A 505 6.95 -59.89 11.06
N VAL A 506 7.57 -58.71 11.22
CA VAL A 506 8.13 -58.25 12.51
C VAL A 506 7.03 -57.95 13.54
N MET A 507 5.92 -57.34 13.13
CA MET A 507 4.82 -56.99 14.04
C MET A 507 4.01 -58.21 14.50
N ASP A 508 3.88 -59.21 13.64
CA ASP A 508 3.14 -60.45 13.92
C ASP A 508 4.05 -61.55 14.49
N GLU A 509 5.38 -61.34 14.56
CA GLU A 509 6.32 -62.23 15.25
C GLU A 509 6.02 -62.23 16.75
N SER A 510 5.20 -63.19 17.18
CA SER A 510 4.85 -63.38 18.58
C SER A 510 6.11 -63.51 19.44
N ILE A 511 6.19 -62.71 20.51
CA ILE A 511 7.09 -62.96 21.65
C ILE A 511 6.95 -64.45 22.00
N PRO A 512 8.03 -65.27 21.96
CA PRO A 512 7.93 -66.68 22.27
C PRO A 512 7.35 -66.81 23.68
N PRO A 513 6.44 -67.77 23.94
CA PRO A 513 5.89 -67.95 25.28
C PRO A 513 7.06 -68.08 26.25
N THR A 514 7.17 -67.15 27.19
CA THR A 514 8.14 -67.24 28.28
C THR A 514 7.91 -68.59 28.94
N GLY A 515 8.86 -69.50 28.75
CA GLY A 515 8.78 -70.89 29.15
C GLY A 515 8.43 -71.02 30.63
N ALA A 516 7.54 -71.98 30.87
CA ALA A 516 7.29 -72.62 32.16
C ALA A 516 8.54 -73.30 32.73
#